data_AF-A0A918GXX8-F1
#
_entry.id   AF-A0A918GXX8-F1
#
_cell.length_a   1.000
_cell.length_b   1.000
_cell.length_c   1.000
_cell.angle_alpha   90.00
_cell.angle_beta   90.00
_cell.angle_gamma   90.00
#
_symmetry.space_group_name_H-M   'P 1'
#
loop_
_entity.id
_entity.type
_entity.pdbx_description
1 polymer ?
#
loop_
_entity_poly.entity_id
_entity_poly.type
_entity_poly.pdbx_seq_one_letter_code
_entity_poly.pdbx_strand_id
1 'polypeptide(L)'
;MTPTLTHALPLTMALYSALVLLVACERLAELSTARTNTAWSLARGGREHGRGHYPAMVVLHTALLIGCLAEPWLADRPFLPLLGWPALVLALAAQGLRWWCVISLGPRWNTRVIVVPGLPLSTAGPYRVLRHPNYVAVVVEGIALPLVHTAWITALCFTALNALLLAVRIRCEEAALGAATGDTKDGQGAPTAMATGPAR
;
A
#
# COMPACT_ATOMS: atom_id res chain seq x y z
N MET A 1 16.33 -42.33 30.40
CA MET A 1 16.40 -40.94 30.90
C MET A 1 16.46 -40.02 29.68
N THR A 2 15.34 -39.45 29.28
CA THR A 2 15.23 -38.47 28.17
C THR A 2 15.08 -37.07 28.77
N PRO A 3 16.14 -36.25 28.81
CA PRO A 3 15.97 -34.85 29.16
C PRO A 3 15.65 -34.07 27.88
N THR A 4 14.45 -33.47 27.89
CA THR A 4 14.14 -32.18 27.24
C THR A 4 14.64 -31.99 25.81
N LEU A 5 13.87 -32.50 24.84
CA LEU A 5 13.73 -31.80 23.57
C LEU A 5 13.11 -30.44 23.88
N THR A 6 13.94 -29.41 24.07
CA THR A 6 13.55 -28.05 23.68
C THR A 6 12.99 -28.20 22.28
N HIS A 7 11.70 -27.99 22.09
CA HIS A 7 11.10 -27.79 20.78
C HIS A 7 11.68 -26.47 20.23
N ALA A 8 12.96 -26.50 19.85
CA ALA A 8 13.56 -25.43 19.09
C ALA A 8 12.72 -25.34 17.82
N LEU A 9 12.06 -24.19 17.66
CA LEU A 9 11.31 -23.93 16.45
C LEU A 9 12.22 -24.19 15.26
N PRO A 10 11.72 -24.87 14.21
CA PRO A 10 12.48 -25.01 12.98
C PRO A 10 13.00 -23.62 12.59
N LEU A 11 14.31 -23.49 12.33
CA LEU A 11 14.93 -22.19 12.08
C LEU A 11 14.17 -21.40 11.00
N THR A 12 13.64 -22.07 9.99
CA THR A 12 12.82 -21.49 8.92
C THR A 12 11.51 -20.89 9.44
N MET A 13 10.82 -21.55 10.37
CA MET A 13 9.61 -21.04 11.03
C MET A 13 9.91 -19.79 11.87
N ALA A 14 11.02 -19.81 12.62
CA ALA A 14 11.43 -18.67 13.43
C ALA A 14 11.78 -17.46 12.55
N LEU A 15 12.58 -17.67 11.50
CA LEU A 15 12.96 -16.62 10.54
C LEU A 15 11.74 -16.08 9.79
N TYR A 16 10.83 -16.95 9.37
CA TYR A 16 9.60 -16.54 8.70
C TYR A 16 8.68 -15.73 9.63
N SER A 17 8.53 -16.16 10.88
CA SER A 17 7.76 -15.39 11.88
C SER A 17 8.41 -14.02 12.13
N ALA A 18 9.74 -13.96 12.21
CA ALA A 18 10.47 -12.70 12.32
C ALA A 18 10.27 -11.79 11.09
N LEU A 19 10.26 -12.34 9.87
CA LEU A 19 9.93 -11.62 8.65
C LEU A 19 8.53 -11.01 8.71
N VAL A 20 7.51 -11.80 9.11
CA VAL A 20 6.12 -11.31 9.21
C VAL A 20 6.00 -10.22 10.27
N LEU A 21 6.69 -10.36 11.41
CA LEU A 21 6.75 -9.32 12.45
C LEU A 21 7.45 -8.05 11.96
N LEU A 22 8.52 -8.17 11.17
CA LEU A 22 9.18 -7.02 10.56
C LEU A 22 8.24 -6.28 9.61
N VAL A 23 7.50 -7.01 8.76
CA VAL A 23 6.46 -6.41 7.90
C VAL A 23 5.36 -5.77 8.75
N ALA A 24 4.96 -6.37 9.87
CA ALA A 24 4.00 -5.76 10.79
C ALA A 24 4.52 -4.43 11.36
N CYS A 25 5.78 -4.37 11.79
CA CYS A 25 6.44 -3.13 12.23
C CYS A 25 6.50 -2.08 11.12
N GLU A 26 6.78 -2.50 9.89
CA GLU A 26 6.76 -1.63 8.71
C GLU A 26 5.35 -1.06 8.45
N ARG A 27 4.28 -1.86 8.58
CA ARG A 27 2.90 -1.38 8.48
C ARG A 27 2.60 -0.31 9.54
N LEU A 28 3.13 -0.45 10.76
CA LEU A 28 2.99 0.57 11.80
C LEU A 28 3.76 1.85 11.46
N ALA A 29 4.98 1.73 10.93
CA ALA A 29 5.77 2.87 10.47
C ALA A 29 5.05 3.63 9.34
N GLU A 30 4.46 2.90 8.39
CA GLU A 30 3.62 3.46 7.34
C GLU A 30 2.40 4.20 7.87
N LEU A 31 1.69 3.65 8.86
CA LEU A 31 0.57 4.33 9.48
C LEU A 31 1.02 5.61 10.21
N SER A 32 2.21 5.61 10.83
CA SER A 32 2.80 6.80 11.43
C SER A 32 3.08 7.87 10.38
N THR A 33 3.76 7.51 9.29
CA THR A 33 4.03 8.40 8.15
C THR A 33 2.73 8.94 7.54
N ALA A 34 1.73 8.07 7.34
CA ALA A 34 0.43 8.45 6.78
C ALA A 34 -0.33 9.42 7.69
N ARG A 35 -0.19 9.35 9.01
CA ARG A 35 -0.80 10.32 9.94
C ARG A 35 -0.20 11.71 9.75
N THR A 36 1.12 11.82 9.72
CA THR A 36 1.83 13.09 9.46
C THR A 36 1.46 13.66 8.10
N ASN A 37 1.45 12.81 7.07
CA ASN A 37 1.09 13.21 5.72
C ASN A 37 -0.39 13.60 5.60
N THR A 38 -1.29 12.94 6.33
CA THR A 38 -2.70 13.33 6.41
C THR A 38 -2.83 14.77 6.89
N ALA A 39 -2.16 15.12 8.00
CA ALA A 39 -2.18 16.48 8.52
C ALA A 39 -1.63 17.49 7.50
N TRP A 40 -0.52 17.15 6.83
CA TRP A 40 0.07 17.99 5.78
C TRP A 40 -0.89 18.23 4.61
N SER A 41 -1.58 17.19 4.14
CA SER A 41 -2.53 17.27 3.03
C SER A 41 -3.77 18.08 3.39
N LEU A 42 -4.36 17.84 4.57
CA LEU A 42 -5.55 18.56 5.03
C LEU A 42 -5.26 20.04 5.25
N ALA A 43 -4.09 20.40 5.78
CA ALA A 43 -3.66 21.79 5.93
C ALA A 43 -3.53 22.55 4.60
N ARG A 44 -3.50 21.84 3.47
CA ARG A 44 -3.44 22.41 2.11
C ARG A 44 -4.76 22.29 1.35
N GLY A 45 -5.87 22.08 2.06
CA GLY A 45 -7.20 21.92 1.45
C GLY A 45 -7.45 20.53 0.88
N GLY A 46 -6.64 19.53 1.26
CA GLY A 46 -6.85 18.15 0.90
C GLY A 46 -8.21 17.63 1.36
N ARG A 47 -8.88 16.86 0.50
CA ARG A 47 -10.15 16.20 0.81
C ARG A 47 -9.98 14.69 0.80
N GLU A 48 -10.47 14.04 1.84
CA GLU A 48 -10.48 12.58 1.95
C GLU A 48 -11.67 12.01 1.18
N HIS A 49 -11.40 11.02 0.33
CA HIS A 49 -12.38 10.31 -0.48
C HIS A 49 -12.40 8.83 -0.07
N GLY A 50 -13.55 8.17 -0.23
CA GLY A 50 -13.62 6.71 -0.03
C GLY A 50 -13.45 6.23 1.43
N ARG A 51 -13.72 7.08 2.43
CA ARG A 51 -13.54 6.77 3.88
C ARG A 51 -14.13 5.41 4.28
N GLY A 52 -15.27 5.03 3.68
CA GLY A 52 -16.00 3.80 3.99
C GLY A 52 -15.22 2.50 3.73
N HIS A 53 -14.31 2.47 2.75
CA HIS A 53 -13.54 1.25 2.45
C HIS A 53 -12.19 1.18 3.18
N TYR A 54 -11.80 2.23 3.92
CA TYR A 54 -10.52 2.24 4.65
C TYR A 54 -10.47 1.22 5.81
N PRO A 55 -11.52 1.09 6.66
CA PRO A 55 -11.51 0.05 7.70
C PRO A 55 -11.39 -1.36 7.14
N ALA A 56 -12.05 -1.65 6.02
CA ALA A 56 -11.93 -2.94 5.34
C ALA A 56 -10.49 -3.22 4.88
N MET A 57 -9.77 -2.19 4.41
CA MET A 57 -8.35 -2.30 4.06
C MET A 57 -7.49 -2.65 5.26
N VAL A 58 -7.70 -1.97 6.40
CA VAL A 58 -6.97 -2.25 7.64
C VAL A 58 -7.23 -3.69 8.10
N VAL A 59 -8.50 -4.10 8.19
CA VAL A 59 -8.88 -5.46 8.62
C VAL A 59 -8.25 -6.51 7.69
N LEU A 60 -8.32 -6.31 6.38
CA LEU A 60 -7.79 -7.27 5.41
C LEU A 60 -6.27 -7.42 5.53
N HIS A 61 -5.52 -6.33 5.70
CA HIS A 61 -4.06 -6.40 5.85
C HIS A 61 -3.64 -6.93 7.23
N THR A 62 -4.41 -6.65 8.28
CA THR A 62 -4.21 -7.30 9.58
C THR A 62 -4.48 -8.79 9.50
N ALA A 63 -5.56 -9.20 8.82
CA ALA A 63 -5.90 -10.61 8.60
C ALA A 63 -4.85 -11.33 7.75
N LEU A 64 -4.23 -10.66 6.77
CA LEU A 64 -3.09 -11.19 6.03
C LEU A 64 -1.93 -11.56 6.98
N LEU A 65 -1.50 -10.63 7.83
CA LEU A 65 -0.39 -10.86 8.74
C LEU A 65 -0.70 -11.94 9.78
N ILE A 66 -1.93 -11.94 10.30
CA ILE A 66 -2.41 -13.01 11.19
C ILE A 66 -2.42 -14.34 10.45
N GLY A 67 -2.92 -14.40 9.22
CA GLY A 67 -2.96 -15.62 8.40
C GLY A 67 -1.57 -16.16 8.08
N CYS A 68 -0.61 -15.28 7.75
CA CYS A 68 0.79 -15.64 7.55
C CYS A 68 1.40 -16.29 8.80
N LEU A 69 1.01 -15.91 10.01
CA LEU A 69 1.45 -16.59 11.22
C LEU A 69 0.60 -17.84 11.51
N ALA A 70 -0.72 -17.73 11.43
CA ALA A 70 -1.63 -18.79 11.86
C ALA A 70 -1.59 -20.01 10.95
N GLU A 71 -1.67 -19.84 9.62
CA GLU A 71 -1.79 -20.98 8.71
C GLU A 71 -0.55 -21.89 8.73
N PRO A 72 0.69 -21.39 8.67
CA PRO A 72 1.87 -22.27 8.72
C PRO A 72 2.01 -23.03 10.03
N TRP A 73 1.63 -22.39 11.14
CA TRP A 73 1.73 -22.98 12.47
C TRP A 73 0.60 -23.96 12.77
N LEU A 74 -0.61 -23.71 12.28
CA LEU A 74 -1.78 -24.56 12.55
C LEU A 74 -1.94 -25.70 11.55
N ALA A 75 -1.39 -25.56 10.34
CA ALA A 75 -1.51 -26.55 9.26
C ALA A 75 -0.15 -27.14 8.86
N ASP A 76 0.88 -27.00 9.71
CA ASP A 76 2.24 -27.52 9.53
C ASP A 76 2.81 -27.27 8.12
N ARG A 77 2.62 -26.04 7.62
CA ARG A 77 2.98 -25.73 6.22
C ARG A 77 4.49 -25.80 6.02
N PRO A 78 5.00 -26.59 5.05
CA PRO A 78 6.43 -26.74 4.84
C PRO A 78 7.06 -25.50 4.19
N PHE A 79 8.36 -25.34 4.38
CA PHE A 79 9.17 -24.49 3.51
C PHE A 79 9.58 -25.30 2.28
N LEU A 80 9.13 -24.88 1.10
CA LEU A 80 9.56 -25.51 -0.15
C LEU A 80 10.55 -24.57 -0.84
N PRO A 81 11.87 -24.85 -0.90
CA PRO A 81 12.88 -23.90 -1.36
C PRO A 81 12.59 -23.30 -2.75
N LEU A 82 12.08 -24.10 -3.69
CA LEU A 82 11.76 -23.65 -5.05
C LEU A 82 10.59 -22.66 -5.12
N LEU A 83 9.73 -22.62 -4.10
CA LEU A 83 8.64 -21.64 -3.98
C LEU A 83 9.01 -20.52 -3.00
N GLY A 84 9.57 -20.88 -1.85
CA GLY A 84 9.84 -20.00 -0.74
C GLY A 84 10.90 -18.95 -1.04
N TRP A 85 11.98 -19.30 -1.74
CA TRP A 85 13.02 -18.32 -2.11
C TRP A 85 12.51 -17.27 -3.12
N PRO A 86 11.88 -17.64 -4.25
CA PRO A 86 11.26 -16.65 -5.13
C PRO A 86 10.20 -15.81 -4.44
N ALA A 87 9.35 -16.43 -3.61
CA ALA A 87 8.34 -15.71 -2.83
C ALA A 87 8.98 -14.69 -1.86
N LEU A 88 10.08 -15.06 -1.19
CA LEU A 88 10.81 -14.14 -0.33
C LEU A 88 11.37 -12.95 -1.11
N VAL A 89 12.01 -13.21 -2.26
CA VAL A 89 12.54 -12.14 -3.13
C VAL A 89 11.43 -11.20 -3.58
N LEU A 90 10.28 -11.74 -3.99
CA LEU A 90 9.12 -10.94 -4.39
C LEU A 90 8.53 -10.13 -3.22
N ALA A 91 8.46 -10.70 -2.02
CA ALA A 91 8.00 -9.99 -0.83
C ALA A 91 8.94 -8.83 -0.46
N LEU A 92 10.25 -9.03 -0.55
CA LEU A 92 11.25 -7.97 -0.32
C LEU A 92 11.20 -6.90 -1.43
N ALA A 93 11.05 -7.31 -2.69
CA ALA A 93 10.90 -6.39 -3.81
C ALA A 93 9.62 -5.55 -3.67
N ALA A 94 8.53 -6.13 -3.16
CA ALA A 94 7.31 -5.40 -2.85
C ALA A 94 7.54 -4.31 -1.79
N GLN A 95 8.29 -4.59 -0.72
CA GLN A 95 8.65 -3.54 0.27
C GLN A 95 9.53 -2.46 -0.36
N GLY A 96 10.53 -2.85 -1.16
CA GLY A 96 11.38 -1.90 -1.87
C GLY A 96 10.57 -0.96 -2.78
N LEU A 97 9.63 -1.52 -3.57
CA LEU A 97 8.73 -0.75 -4.42
C LEU A 97 7.83 0.19 -3.60
N ARG A 98 7.31 -0.30 -2.46
CA ARG A 98 6.45 0.48 -1.57
C ARG A 98 7.17 1.70 -1.01
N TRP A 99 8.36 1.54 -0.46
CA TRP A 99 9.15 2.67 0.03
C TRP A 99 9.61 3.60 -1.08
N TRP A 100 9.90 3.08 -2.27
CA TRP A 100 10.15 3.93 -3.43
C TRP A 100 8.93 4.80 -3.76
N CYS A 101 7.71 4.28 -3.61
CA CYS A 101 6.47 5.07 -3.74
C CYS A 101 6.35 6.13 -2.63
N VAL A 102 6.58 5.74 -1.36
CA VAL A 102 6.55 6.65 -0.20
C VAL A 102 7.50 7.83 -0.41
N ILE A 103 8.75 7.55 -0.79
CA ILE A 103 9.78 8.56 -1.02
C ILE A 103 9.41 9.44 -2.22
N SER A 104 8.96 8.83 -3.33
CA SER A 104 8.64 9.57 -4.56
C SER A 104 7.44 10.51 -4.42
N LEU A 105 6.46 10.15 -3.59
CA LEU A 105 5.30 11.00 -3.30
C LEU A 105 5.55 11.98 -2.16
N GLY A 106 6.47 11.65 -1.25
CA GLY A 106 6.80 12.47 -0.08
C GLY A 106 5.58 12.73 0.79
N PRO A 107 5.32 13.99 1.21
CA PRO A 107 4.17 14.34 2.06
C PRO A 107 2.79 14.03 1.44
N ARG A 108 2.72 13.78 0.12
CA ARG A 108 1.47 13.41 -0.56
C ARG A 108 1.12 11.93 -0.39
N TRP A 109 2.06 11.09 0.01
CA TRP A 109 1.80 9.67 0.20
C TRP A 109 0.86 9.44 1.37
N ASN A 110 -0.18 8.63 1.19
CA ASN A 110 -1.12 8.34 2.27
C ASN A 110 -1.77 6.96 2.08
N THR A 111 -2.09 6.30 3.20
CA THR A 111 -2.89 5.06 3.19
C THR A 111 -4.37 5.34 2.95
N ARG A 112 -4.83 6.58 3.08
CA ARG A 112 -6.16 7.08 2.69
C ARG A 112 -6.10 7.76 1.33
N VAL A 113 -7.23 7.85 0.64
CA VAL A 113 -7.31 8.60 -0.62
C VAL A 113 -7.54 10.07 -0.27
N ILE A 114 -6.48 10.86 -0.22
CA ILE A 114 -6.55 12.30 0.04
C ILE A 114 -6.00 13.04 -1.16
N VAL A 115 -6.83 13.87 -1.77
CA VAL A 115 -6.45 14.67 -2.95
C VAL A 115 -6.37 16.13 -2.54
N VAL A 116 -5.23 16.75 -2.80
CA VAL A 116 -5.00 18.18 -2.60
C VAL A 116 -5.24 18.89 -3.94
N PRO A 117 -6.25 19.79 -4.03
CA PRO A 117 -6.55 20.50 -5.27
C PRO A 117 -5.36 21.30 -5.80
N GLY A 118 -5.21 21.38 -7.12
CA GLY A 118 -4.16 22.17 -7.77
C GLY A 118 -2.75 21.58 -7.72
N LEU A 119 -2.52 20.44 -7.05
CA LEU A 119 -1.23 19.75 -7.12
C LEU A 119 -1.16 18.85 -8.36
N PRO A 120 -0.06 18.89 -9.15
CA PRO A 120 0.11 18.00 -10.29
C PRO A 120 0.30 16.55 -9.84
N LEU A 121 -0.09 15.60 -10.70
CA LEU A 121 0.21 14.19 -10.51
C LEU A 121 1.72 13.98 -10.43
N SER A 122 2.15 13.04 -9.57
CA SER A 122 3.57 12.71 -9.48
C SER A 122 4.02 11.94 -10.72
N THR A 123 5.12 12.38 -11.32
CA THR A 123 5.83 11.70 -12.40
C THR A 123 7.24 11.30 -11.96
N ALA A 124 7.48 11.20 -10.65
CA ALA A 124 8.77 10.82 -10.07
C ALA A 124 8.83 9.32 -9.72
N GLY A 125 10.04 8.74 -9.78
CA GLY A 125 10.27 7.34 -9.37
C GLY A 125 9.42 6.35 -10.16
N PRO A 126 8.72 5.40 -9.49
CA PRO A 126 7.98 4.35 -10.18
C PRO A 126 6.73 4.89 -10.89
N TYR A 127 6.29 6.11 -10.56
CA TYR A 127 5.15 6.78 -11.19
C TYR A 127 5.41 7.22 -12.64
N ARG A 128 6.66 7.14 -13.11
CA ARG A 128 7.02 7.36 -14.53
C ARG A 128 6.50 6.26 -15.45
N VAL A 129 6.30 5.07 -14.90
CA VAL A 129 6.02 3.85 -15.68
C VAL A 129 4.65 3.27 -15.31
N LEU A 130 4.25 3.40 -14.05
CA LEU A 130 3.00 2.86 -13.53
C LEU A 130 2.16 3.96 -12.88
N ARG A 131 0.84 3.91 -13.08
CA ARG A 131 -0.09 4.85 -12.43
C ARG A 131 -0.22 4.58 -10.92
N HIS A 132 -0.28 3.31 -10.54
CA HIS A 132 -0.43 2.90 -9.14
C HIS A 132 0.61 1.84 -8.70
N PRO A 133 1.91 2.18 -8.72
CA PRO A 133 2.97 1.24 -8.32
C PRO A 133 2.82 0.73 -6.88
N ASN A 134 2.24 1.53 -5.97
CA ASN A 134 1.98 1.08 -4.60
C ASN A 134 0.95 -0.06 -4.54
N TYR A 135 -0.06 -0.07 -5.42
CA TYR A 135 -1.01 -1.19 -5.48
C TYR A 135 -0.39 -2.46 -6.07
N VAL A 136 0.58 -2.32 -6.97
CA VAL A 136 1.39 -3.47 -7.42
C VAL A 136 2.15 -4.07 -6.24
N ALA A 137 2.79 -3.23 -5.40
CA ALA A 137 3.47 -3.71 -4.19
C ALA A 137 2.50 -4.45 -3.24
N VAL A 138 1.29 -3.93 -3.02
CA VAL A 138 0.27 -4.59 -2.19
C VAL A 138 -0.14 -5.95 -2.73
N VAL A 139 -0.37 -6.06 -4.05
CA VAL A 139 -0.76 -7.34 -4.68
C VAL A 139 0.37 -8.35 -4.59
N VAL A 140 1.60 -7.95 -4.93
CA VAL A 140 2.77 -8.84 -4.89
C VAL A 140 3.02 -9.32 -3.46
N GLU A 141 2.99 -8.44 -2.46
CA GLU A 141 3.13 -8.81 -1.05
C GLU A 141 2.07 -9.81 -0.59
N GLY A 142 0.80 -9.54 -0.93
CA GLY A 142 -0.32 -10.38 -0.53
C GLY A 142 -0.24 -11.82 -1.02
N ILE A 143 0.38 -12.03 -2.18
CA ILE A 143 0.63 -13.36 -2.74
C ILE A 143 1.93 -13.93 -2.18
N ALA A 144 3.00 -13.14 -2.22
CA ALA A 144 4.35 -13.63 -1.96
C ALA A 144 4.61 -13.90 -0.48
N LEU A 145 4.18 -13.03 0.42
CA LEU A 145 4.47 -13.15 1.86
C LEU A 145 3.91 -14.45 2.48
N PRO A 146 2.66 -14.86 2.22
CA PRO A 146 2.17 -16.16 2.69
C PRO A 146 2.89 -17.35 2.02
N LEU A 147 3.19 -17.22 0.72
CA LEU A 147 3.79 -18.32 -0.06
C LEU A 147 5.25 -18.62 0.31
N VAL A 148 5.95 -17.73 1.03
CA VAL A 148 7.27 -18.04 1.62
C VAL A 148 7.21 -19.36 2.39
N HIS A 149 6.12 -19.60 3.11
CA HIS A 149 5.89 -20.84 3.86
C HIS A 149 4.64 -21.59 3.40
N THR A 150 4.34 -21.55 2.09
CA THR A 150 3.25 -22.28 1.43
C THR A 150 1.84 -22.05 2.00
N ALA A 151 1.61 -20.91 2.66
CA ALA A 151 0.29 -20.51 3.17
C ALA A 151 -0.65 -20.06 2.04
N TRP A 152 -1.01 -21.00 1.16
CA TRP A 152 -1.77 -20.73 -0.06
C TRP A 152 -3.22 -20.36 0.22
N ILE A 153 -3.80 -20.78 1.36
CA ILE A 153 -5.18 -20.37 1.72
C ILE A 153 -5.17 -18.88 2.02
N THR A 154 -4.24 -18.42 2.86
CA THR A 154 -4.04 -17.00 3.18
C THR A 154 -3.78 -16.19 1.91
N ALA A 155 -2.88 -16.65 1.04
CA ALA A 155 -2.61 -15.98 -0.23
C ALA A 155 -3.85 -15.86 -1.11
N LEU A 156 -4.62 -16.95 -1.28
CA LEU A 156 -5.81 -16.98 -2.13
C LEU A 156 -6.93 -16.09 -1.57
N CYS A 157 -7.24 -16.23 -0.28
CA CYS A 157 -8.27 -15.43 0.39
C CYS A 157 -7.92 -13.94 0.35
N PHE A 158 -6.67 -13.58 0.68
CA PHE A 158 -6.23 -12.19 0.60
C PHE A 158 -6.33 -11.67 -0.83
N THR A 159 -5.82 -12.41 -1.82
CA THR A 159 -5.82 -11.98 -3.22
C THR A 159 -7.24 -11.71 -3.73
N ALA A 160 -8.18 -12.62 -3.47
CA ALA A 160 -9.57 -12.46 -3.89
C ALA A 160 -10.23 -11.23 -3.26
N LEU A 161 -10.12 -11.08 -1.93
CA LEU A 161 -10.69 -9.95 -1.21
C LEU A 161 -10.01 -8.62 -1.57
N ASN A 162 -8.69 -8.63 -1.72
CA ASN A 162 -7.88 -7.47 -2.07
C ASN A 162 -8.18 -7.01 -3.50
N ALA A 163 -8.43 -7.92 -4.44
CA ALA A 163 -8.83 -7.56 -5.80
C ALA A 163 -10.14 -6.74 -5.81
N LEU A 164 -11.15 -7.18 -5.06
CA LEU A 164 -12.42 -6.45 -4.94
C LEU A 164 -12.21 -5.07 -4.28
N LEU A 165 -11.45 -5.04 -3.19
CA LEU A 165 -11.17 -3.82 -2.45
C LEU A 165 -10.36 -2.81 -3.28
N LEU A 166 -9.30 -3.26 -3.97
CA LEU A 166 -8.49 -2.41 -4.83
C LEU A 166 -9.28 -1.90 -6.03
N ALA A 167 -10.20 -2.69 -6.59
CA ALA A 167 -11.06 -2.21 -7.67
C ALA A 167 -11.93 -1.02 -7.22
N VAL A 168 -12.50 -1.08 -6.02
CA VAL A 168 -13.25 0.06 -5.44
C VAL A 168 -12.32 1.25 -5.20
N ARG A 169 -11.16 0.99 -4.60
CA ARG A 169 -10.22 2.03 -4.21
C ARG A 169 -9.60 2.76 -5.41
N ILE A 170 -9.18 2.04 -6.44
CA ILE A 170 -8.62 2.61 -7.67
C ILE A 170 -9.65 3.49 -8.35
N ARG A 171 -10.90 3.04 -8.49
CA ARG A 171 -11.98 3.87 -9.07
C ARG A 171 -12.22 5.14 -8.27
N CYS A 172 -12.22 5.04 -6.93
CA CYS A 172 -12.38 6.20 -6.06
C CYS A 172 -11.22 7.20 -6.20
N GLU A 173 -9.98 6.72 -6.25
CA GLU A 173 -8.80 7.56 -6.40
C GLU A 173 -8.77 8.24 -7.77
N GLU A 174 -9.01 7.49 -8.84
CA GLU A 174 -9.02 8.02 -10.20
C GLU A 174 -10.13 9.05 -10.44
N ALA A 175 -11.33 8.83 -9.88
CA ALA A 175 -12.40 9.82 -9.92
C ALA A 175 -12.01 11.11 -9.17
N ALA A 176 -11.39 10.98 -7.99
CA ALA A 176 -10.97 12.13 -7.19
C ALA A 176 -9.84 12.92 -7.86
N LEU A 177 -8.87 12.24 -8.46
CA LEU A 177 -7.78 12.87 -9.22
C LEU A 177 -8.29 13.53 -10.51
N GLY A 178 -9.22 12.88 -11.22
CA GLY A 178 -9.89 13.43 -12.40
C GLY A 178 -10.62 14.75 -12.12
N ALA A 179 -11.42 14.79 -11.05
CA ALA A 179 -12.13 16.01 -10.64
C ALA A 179 -11.16 17.15 -10.27
N ALA A 180 -10.13 16.85 -9.46
CA ALA A 180 -9.16 17.86 -9.01
C ALA A 180 -8.32 18.47 -10.16
N THR A 181 -8.06 17.68 -11.21
CA THR A 181 -7.34 18.16 -12.40
C THR A 181 -8.24 18.90 -13.39
N GLY A 182 -9.54 18.57 -13.43
CA GLY A 182 -10.55 19.29 -14.22
C GLY A 182 -10.79 20.72 -13.72
N ASP A 183 -10.98 20.91 -12.41
CA ASP A 183 -11.17 22.23 -11.79
C ASP A 183 -10.01 23.20 -12.06
N THR A 184 -8.79 22.67 -12.24
CA THR A 184 -7.60 23.50 -12.55
C THR A 184 -7.66 24.06 -13.97
N LYS A 185 -8.27 23.35 -14.92
CA LYS A 185 -8.39 23.80 -16.32
C LYS A 185 -9.46 24.88 -16.49
N ASP A 186 -10.58 24.75 -15.78
CA ASP A 186 -11.69 25.70 -15.88
C ASP A 186 -11.40 27.01 -15.12
N GLY A 187 -10.57 26.96 -14.07
CA GLY A 187 -10.10 28.14 -13.33
C GLY A 187 -9.01 28.97 -14.02
N GLN A 188 -8.42 28.49 -15.12
CA GLN A 188 -7.41 29.20 -15.93
C GLN A 188 -7.99 29.90 -17.17
N GLY A 189 -9.32 29.90 -17.32
CA GLY A 189 -10.06 30.52 -18.43
C GLY A 189 -10.74 31.86 -18.11
N ALA A 190 -10.26 32.65 -17.13
CA ALA A 190 -10.77 34.01 -16.93
C ALA A 190 -10.01 34.98 -17.88
N PRO A 191 -10.69 35.65 -18.84
CA PRO A 191 -10.04 36.61 -19.70
C PRO A 191 -9.60 37.82 -18.87
N THR A 192 -8.32 38.17 -18.97
CA THR A 192 -7.81 39.50 -18.62
C THR A 192 -8.57 40.52 -19.46
N ALA A 193 -9.65 41.05 -18.90
CA ALA A 193 -10.43 42.10 -19.51
C ALA A 193 -9.54 43.33 -19.71
N MET A 194 -9.51 43.78 -20.96
CA MET A 194 -8.99 45.05 -21.47
C MET A 194 -9.05 46.19 -20.45
N ALA A 195 -7.88 46.69 -20.05
CA ALA A 195 -7.75 48.06 -19.60
C ALA A 195 -7.71 48.97 -20.84
N THR A 196 -8.88 49.30 -21.37
CA THR A 196 -9.06 50.51 -22.17
C THR A 196 -9.17 51.70 -21.21
N GLY A 197 -8.15 52.55 -21.20
CA GLY A 197 -8.16 53.89 -20.59
C GLY A 197 -7.55 54.88 -21.60
N PRO A 198 -8.14 56.08 -21.78
CA PRO A 198 -8.06 56.79 -23.05
C PRO A 198 -6.84 57.71 -23.16
N ALA A 199 -6.54 58.07 -24.41
CA ALA A 199 -5.60 59.11 -24.78
C ALA A 199 -5.86 60.44 -24.05
N ARG A 200 -4.81 60.99 -23.45
CA ARG A 200 -4.43 62.40 -23.47
C ARG A 200 -2.99 62.57 -22.97
#